data_AF-A0A4Z0YD02-F1
#
_entry.id   AF-A0A4Z0YD02-F1
#
_cell.length_a   1.000
_cell.length_b   1.000
_cell.length_c   1.000
_cell.angle_alpha   90.00
_cell.angle_beta   90.00
_cell.angle_gamma   90.00
#
_symmetry.space_group_name_H-M   'P 1'
#
loop_
_entity.id
_entity.type
_entity.pdbx_description
1 polymer ?
#
loop_
_entity_poly.entity_id
_entity_poly.type
_entity_poly.pdbx_seq_one_letter_code
_entity_poly.pdbx_strand_id
1 'polypeptide(L)'
;MVYICYCNKVKEADIMKAITEKGAKNVDDVIKITGAMQNSNCAVNNPKGICCYSDIVKTFNKYREKIIMKKMKIFEPAMCCPTGLCGLGVDPELLRMSTVLETLKKHGVIVERFNLGSAPAEFITDQTINAYINEKGTEGLPAVMLDGKIVITGRYPTNEEFTKLLDLPENVLGKQKKSESGGGCCKGGCC
;
A
#
# COMPACT_ATOMS: atom_id res chain seq x y z
N MET A 1 -15.37 -23.99 5.04
CA MET A 1 -15.13 -22.62 4.53
C MET A 1 -16.43 -21.84 4.72
N VAL A 2 -16.42 -20.78 5.54
CA VAL A 2 -17.62 -20.03 5.97
C VAL A 2 -17.78 -18.80 5.06
N TYR A 3 -18.98 -18.57 4.54
CA TYR A 3 -19.28 -17.36 3.77
C TYR A 3 -19.66 -16.22 4.72
N ILE A 4 -19.31 -14.99 4.37
CA ILE A 4 -19.88 -13.79 5.00
C ILE A 4 -21.25 -13.51 4.38
N CYS A 5 -21.35 -13.49 3.04
CA CYS A 5 -22.63 -13.44 2.34
C CYS A 5 -22.94 -14.80 1.71
N TYR A 6 -23.86 -15.56 2.32
CA TYR A 6 -24.25 -16.88 1.82
C TYR A 6 -25.03 -16.85 0.50
N CYS A 7 -25.81 -15.79 0.27
CA CYS A 7 -26.63 -15.61 -0.93
C CYS A 7 -25.78 -15.41 -2.19
N ASN A 8 -24.66 -14.68 -2.07
CA ASN A 8 -23.77 -14.33 -3.17
C ASN A 8 -22.39 -15.00 -3.06
N LYS A 9 -22.25 -15.98 -2.15
CA LYS A 9 -21.02 -16.77 -1.92
C LYS A 9 -19.75 -15.93 -1.68
N VAL A 10 -19.90 -14.78 -1.01
CA VAL A 10 -18.80 -13.89 -0.66
C VAL A 10 -18.12 -14.37 0.63
N LYS A 11 -16.80 -14.53 0.60
CA LYS A 11 -15.96 -14.96 1.73
C LYS A 11 -15.27 -13.74 2.37
N GLU A 12 -14.73 -13.94 3.57
CA GLU A 12 -13.91 -12.92 4.25
C GLU A 12 -12.73 -12.45 3.38
N ALA A 13 -12.09 -13.37 2.65
CA ALA A 13 -11.01 -13.04 1.71
C ALA A 13 -11.45 -12.11 0.58
N ASP A 14 -12.70 -12.18 0.11
CA ASP A 14 -13.20 -11.30 -0.95
C ASP A 14 -13.40 -9.87 -0.43
N ILE A 15 -13.84 -9.72 0.83
CA ILE A 15 -13.94 -8.43 1.51
C ILE A 15 -12.54 -7.84 1.73
N MET A 16 -11.59 -8.66 2.21
CA MET A 16 -10.19 -8.25 2.36
C MET A 16 -9.63 -7.72 1.04
N LYS A 17 -9.79 -8.46 -0.07
CA LYS A 17 -9.35 -8.03 -1.40
C LYS A 17 -10.05 -6.76 -1.88
N ALA A 18 -11.35 -6.60 -1.59
CA ALA A 18 -12.07 -5.38 -1.92
C ALA A 18 -11.42 -4.15 -1.27
N ILE A 19 -11.01 -4.27 0.00
CA ILE A 19 -10.33 -3.20 0.76
C ILE A 19 -8.92 -2.98 0.22
N THR A 20 -8.12 -4.04 0.10
CA THR A 20 -6.68 -3.93 -0.12
C THR A 20 -6.28 -3.82 -1.59
N GLU A 21 -7.01 -4.46 -2.51
CA GLU A 21 -6.65 -4.53 -3.95
C GLU A 21 -7.51 -3.64 -4.83
N LYS A 22 -8.76 -3.40 -4.40
CA LYS A 22 -9.74 -2.62 -5.18
C LYS A 22 -10.09 -1.28 -4.54
N GLY A 23 -9.45 -0.96 -3.41
CA GLY A 23 -9.52 0.36 -2.78
C GLY A 23 -10.86 0.70 -2.13
N ALA A 24 -11.62 -0.29 -1.65
CA ALA A 24 -12.88 -0.03 -0.94
C ALA A 24 -12.63 0.88 0.29
N LYS A 25 -13.35 1.99 0.36
CA LYS A 25 -13.20 3.00 1.42
C LYS A 25 -14.30 2.94 2.46
N ASN A 26 -15.40 2.26 2.16
CA ASN A 26 -16.55 2.06 3.04
C ASN A 26 -17.23 0.70 2.72
N VAL A 27 -18.24 0.34 3.50
CA VAL A 27 -18.99 -0.91 3.33
C VAL A 27 -19.75 -0.96 2.02
N ASP A 28 -20.24 0.17 1.50
CA ASP A 28 -20.96 0.21 0.22
C ASP A 28 -20.04 -0.13 -0.95
N ASP A 29 -18.79 0.33 -0.91
CA ASP A 29 -17.77 -0.04 -1.89
C ASP A 29 -17.53 -1.55 -1.86
N VAL A 30 -17.42 -2.14 -0.65
CA VAL A 30 -17.27 -3.60 -0.50
C VAL A 30 -18.45 -4.34 -1.12
N ILE A 31 -19.68 -3.90 -0.86
CA ILE A 31 -20.90 -4.50 -1.42
C ILE A 31 -20.88 -4.42 -2.96
N LYS A 32 -20.58 -3.24 -3.52
CA LYS A 32 -20.48 -3.03 -4.97
C LYS A 32 -19.41 -3.91 -5.62
N ILE A 33 -18.25 -4.02 -4.97
CA ILE A 33 -17.08 -4.75 -5.48
C ILE A 33 -17.27 -6.27 -5.40
N THR A 34 -17.85 -6.77 -4.31
CA THR A 34 -17.97 -8.20 -4.04
C THR A 34 -19.28 -8.80 -4.55
N GLY A 35 -20.28 -7.97 -4.83
CA GLY A 35 -21.63 -8.41 -5.18
C GLY A 35 -22.42 -8.98 -3.99
N ALA A 36 -21.94 -8.79 -2.76
CA ALA A 36 -22.70 -9.16 -1.56
C ALA A 36 -24.10 -8.54 -1.60
N MET A 37 -25.09 -9.24 -1.05
CA MET A 37 -26.48 -8.76 -0.88
C MET A 37 -27.28 -8.52 -2.19
N GLN A 38 -26.72 -8.74 -3.38
CA GLN A 38 -27.44 -8.53 -4.65
C GLN A 38 -28.60 -9.51 -4.88
N ASN A 39 -28.49 -10.76 -4.43
CA ASN A 39 -29.51 -11.80 -4.61
C ASN A 39 -30.06 -12.27 -3.25
N SER A 40 -30.50 -11.31 -2.45
CA SER A 40 -30.80 -11.52 -1.02
C SER A 40 -31.92 -12.55 -0.79
N ASN A 41 -31.56 -13.63 -0.08
CA ASN A 41 -32.48 -14.62 0.49
C ASN A 41 -31.92 -15.11 1.84
N CYS A 42 -31.60 -14.16 2.72
CA CYS A 42 -30.80 -14.43 3.94
C CYS A 42 -31.56 -15.28 4.96
N ALA A 43 -32.89 -15.18 5.04
CA ALA A 43 -33.71 -16.00 5.93
C ALA A 43 -33.52 -17.50 5.67
N VAL A 44 -33.27 -17.89 4.42
CA VAL A 44 -33.04 -19.27 4.00
C VAL A 44 -31.55 -19.61 3.95
N ASN A 45 -30.74 -18.73 3.34
CA ASN A 45 -29.37 -19.05 2.99
C ASN A 45 -28.35 -18.73 4.11
N ASN A 46 -28.63 -17.76 4.99
CA ASN A 46 -27.73 -17.42 6.08
C ASN A 46 -28.04 -18.32 7.30
N PRO A 47 -27.06 -19.05 7.87
CA PRO A 47 -27.27 -19.86 9.08
C PRO A 47 -27.81 -19.08 10.28
N LYS A 48 -27.59 -17.76 10.33
CA LYS A 48 -28.14 -16.88 11.39
C LYS A 48 -29.58 -16.44 11.12
N GLY A 49 -30.14 -16.73 9.95
CA GLY A 49 -31.46 -16.27 9.52
C GLY A 49 -31.59 -14.75 9.28
N ILE A 50 -30.50 -13.99 9.37
CA ILE A 50 -30.48 -12.52 9.27
C ILE A 50 -29.57 -12.03 8.13
N CYS A 51 -29.70 -10.76 7.75
CA CYS A 51 -28.84 -10.17 6.72
C CYS A 51 -27.35 -10.14 7.14
N CYS A 52 -26.46 -10.46 6.21
CA CYS A 52 -25.01 -10.47 6.41
C CYS A 52 -24.36 -9.08 6.59
N TYR A 53 -25.12 -7.99 6.45
CA TYR A 53 -24.60 -6.62 6.51
C TYR A 53 -23.74 -6.38 7.77
N SER A 54 -24.20 -6.81 8.95
CA SER A 54 -23.45 -6.63 10.20
C SER A 54 -22.11 -7.39 10.21
N ASP A 55 -22.04 -8.56 9.58
CA ASP A 55 -20.81 -9.33 9.45
C ASP A 55 -19.86 -8.69 8.43
N ILE A 56 -20.40 -8.08 7.36
CA ILE A 56 -19.61 -7.28 6.41
C ILE A 56 -19.01 -6.06 7.11
N VAL A 57 -19.80 -5.31 7.89
CA VAL A 57 -19.33 -4.15 8.67
C VAL A 57 -18.21 -4.57 9.63
N LYS A 58 -18.41 -5.64 10.41
CA LYS A 58 -17.40 -6.15 11.35
C LYS A 58 -16.11 -6.53 10.63
N THR A 59 -16.24 -7.25 9.51
CA THR A 59 -15.09 -7.66 8.70
C THR A 59 -14.36 -6.46 8.13
N PHE A 60 -15.10 -5.49 7.57
CA PHE A 60 -14.54 -4.26 7.02
C PHE A 60 -13.75 -3.49 8.07
N ASN A 61 -14.32 -3.24 9.25
CA ASN A 61 -13.65 -2.52 10.34
C ASN A 61 -12.39 -3.26 10.82
N LYS A 62 -12.48 -4.58 11.03
CA LYS A 62 -11.33 -5.42 11.41
C LYS A 62 -10.12 -5.21 10.49
N TYR A 63 -10.33 -5.24 9.17
CA TYR A 63 -9.25 -5.08 8.21
C TYR A 63 -8.82 -3.62 8.02
N ARG A 64 -9.77 -2.67 8.05
CA ARG A 64 -9.45 -1.24 7.97
C ARG A 64 -8.63 -0.76 9.15
N GLU A 65 -9.00 -1.16 10.37
CA GLU A 65 -8.24 -0.85 11.58
C GLU A 65 -6.83 -1.44 11.52
N LYS A 66 -6.70 -2.71 11.09
CA LYS A 66 -5.39 -3.34 10.92
C LYS A 66 -4.46 -2.52 9.99
N ILE A 67 -5.00 -2.02 8.89
CA ILE A 67 -4.26 -1.21 7.92
C ILE A 67 -3.94 0.19 8.49
N ILE A 68 -4.91 0.85 9.13
CA ILE A 68 -4.73 2.19 9.71
C ILE A 68 -3.74 2.18 10.89
N MET A 69 -3.65 1.07 11.63
CA MET A 69 -2.73 0.95 12.77
C MET A 69 -1.26 0.87 12.35
N LYS A 70 -0.95 0.53 11.10
CA LYS A 70 0.44 0.50 10.61
C LYS A 70 0.88 1.90 10.20
N LYS A 71 1.85 2.46 10.93
CA LYS A 71 2.39 3.79 10.66
C LYS A 71 3.77 3.68 10.04
N MET A 72 3.85 3.93 8.74
CA MET A 72 5.13 3.95 8.02
C MET A 72 5.58 5.39 7.74
N LYS A 73 6.84 5.67 8.04
CA LYS A 73 7.53 6.93 7.72
C LYS A 73 8.77 6.64 6.89
N ILE A 74 9.07 7.49 5.92
CA ILE A 74 10.29 7.45 5.11
C ILE A 74 11.03 8.77 5.31
N PHE A 75 12.26 8.67 5.79
CA PHE A 75 13.16 9.78 6.03
C PHE A 75 14.23 9.79 4.94
N GLU A 76 14.20 10.83 4.11
CA GLU A 76 15.02 10.95 2.91
C GLU A 76 16.29 11.77 3.16
N PRO A 77 17.36 11.52 2.38
CA PRO A 77 18.51 12.43 2.34
C PRO A 77 18.08 13.85 1.94
N ALA A 78 18.93 14.84 2.17
CA ALA A 78 18.67 16.20 1.70
C ALA A 78 18.62 16.21 0.17
N MET A 79 17.51 16.68 -0.39
CA MET A 79 17.29 16.80 -1.84
C MET A 79 16.80 18.21 -2.16
N CYS A 80 16.93 18.64 -3.41
CA CYS A 80 16.49 19.97 -3.85
C CYS A 80 14.95 20.13 -3.87
N CYS A 81 14.18 19.04 -3.84
CA CYS A 81 12.72 19.05 -3.70
C CYS A 81 12.22 17.82 -2.93
N PRO A 82 10.96 17.81 -2.43
CA PRO A 82 10.44 16.72 -1.60
C PRO A 82 10.50 15.33 -2.24
N THR A 83 10.39 15.24 -3.57
CA THR A 83 10.43 13.95 -4.28
C THR A 83 11.81 13.61 -4.84
N GLY A 84 12.73 14.59 -4.88
CA GLY A 84 14.03 14.49 -5.54
C GLY A 84 13.97 14.36 -7.07
N LEU A 85 12.82 14.64 -7.69
CA LEU A 85 12.62 14.50 -9.14
C LEU A 85 12.94 15.80 -9.93
N CYS A 86 13.53 16.81 -9.30
CA CYS A 86 13.94 18.04 -9.97
C CYS A 86 15.39 17.93 -10.45
N GLY A 87 15.62 18.04 -11.76
CA GLY A 87 16.96 18.01 -12.34
C GLY A 87 16.99 17.50 -13.77
N LEU A 88 18.17 17.53 -14.39
CA LEU A 88 18.40 17.08 -15.77
C LEU A 88 18.42 15.54 -15.93
N GLY A 89 18.33 14.80 -14.82
CA GLY A 89 18.17 13.35 -14.79
C GLY A 89 17.21 12.95 -13.68
N VAL A 90 16.24 12.10 -14.01
CA VAL A 90 15.29 11.53 -13.04
C VAL A 90 15.84 10.21 -12.54
N ASP A 91 16.03 10.09 -11.21
CA ASP A 91 16.34 8.82 -10.58
C ASP A 91 15.13 7.86 -10.72
N PRO A 92 15.29 6.71 -11.40
CA PRO A 92 14.21 5.73 -11.55
C PRO A 92 13.63 5.23 -10.23
N GLU A 93 14.44 5.19 -9.16
CA GLU A 93 13.99 4.72 -7.86
C GLU A 93 13.10 5.74 -7.16
N LEU A 94 13.40 7.04 -7.29
CA LEU A 94 12.53 8.11 -6.80
C LEU A 94 11.20 8.18 -7.56
N LEU A 95 11.22 7.85 -8.86
CA LEU A 95 10.00 7.74 -9.68
C LEU A 95 9.16 6.53 -9.25
N ARG A 96 9.80 5.37 -9.04
CA ARG A 96 9.15 4.17 -8.51
C ARG A 96 8.50 4.48 -7.16
N MET A 97 9.23 5.13 -6.27
CA MET A 97 8.74 5.53 -4.96
C MET A 97 7.52 6.45 -5.04
N SER A 98 7.55 7.45 -5.92
CA SER A 98 6.39 8.33 -6.13
C SER A 98 5.15 7.56 -6.59
N THR A 99 5.33 6.58 -7.48
CA THR A 99 4.25 5.71 -7.97
C THR A 99 3.72 4.78 -6.88
N VAL A 100 4.61 4.17 -6.09
CA VAL A 100 4.23 3.29 -4.97
C VAL A 100 3.43 4.05 -3.92
N LEU A 101 3.91 5.22 -3.48
CA LEU A 101 3.25 6.01 -2.45
C LEU A 101 1.87 6.51 -2.90
N GLU A 102 1.74 6.95 -4.15
CA GLU A 102 0.44 7.31 -4.72
C GLU A 102 -0.51 6.11 -4.83
N THR A 103 0.00 4.93 -5.17
CA THR A 103 -0.79 3.69 -5.20
C THR A 103 -1.28 3.31 -3.81
N LEU A 104 -0.40 3.35 -2.79
CA LEU A 104 -0.77 3.10 -1.40
C LEU A 104 -1.84 4.08 -0.92
N LYS A 105 -1.67 5.37 -1.21
CA LYS A 105 -2.63 6.43 -0.86
C LYS A 105 -4.00 6.20 -1.48
N LYS A 106 -4.07 5.75 -2.75
CA LYS A 106 -5.33 5.38 -3.41
C LYS A 106 -6.06 4.23 -2.72
N HIS A 107 -5.31 3.29 -2.14
CA HIS A 107 -5.84 2.19 -1.33
C HIS A 107 -6.10 2.59 0.14
N GLY A 108 -5.88 3.86 0.48
CA GLY A 108 -6.11 4.41 1.81
C GLY A 108 -5.04 3.99 2.84
N VAL A 109 -3.84 3.67 2.37
CA VAL A 109 -2.63 3.49 3.18
C VAL A 109 -1.82 4.78 3.07
N ILE A 110 -1.57 5.44 4.20
CA ILE A 110 -0.80 6.68 4.23
C ILE A 110 0.61 6.34 4.70
N VAL A 111 1.59 6.68 3.88
CA VAL A 111 3.01 6.62 4.22
C VAL A 111 3.52 8.05 4.26
N GLU A 112 4.06 8.46 5.40
CA GLU A 112 4.63 9.79 5.56
C GLU A 112 6.04 9.83 4.98
N ARG A 113 6.39 10.92 4.29
CA ARG A 113 7.68 11.08 3.62
C ARG A 113 8.27 12.44 4.01
N PHE A 114 9.49 12.44 4.55
CA PHE A 114 10.16 13.63 5.05
C PHE A 114 11.52 13.78 4.39
N ASN A 115 11.78 14.94 3.79
CA ASN A 115 13.08 15.26 3.22
C ASN A 115 13.93 16.02 4.24
N LEU A 116 15.18 15.59 4.48
CA LEU A 116 16.05 16.27 5.46
C LEU A 116 16.24 17.77 5.16
N GLY A 117 16.32 18.14 3.87
CA GLY A 117 16.51 19.53 3.46
C GLY A 117 15.27 20.41 3.66
N SER A 118 14.06 19.86 3.51
CA SER A 118 12.82 20.64 3.62
C SER A 118 12.03 20.42 4.91
N ALA A 119 12.30 19.35 5.65
CA ALA A 119 11.63 18.97 6.89
C ALA A 119 12.62 18.52 8.01
N PRO A 120 13.67 19.30 8.32
CA PRO A 120 14.69 18.91 9.29
C PRO A 120 14.13 18.71 10.71
N ALA A 121 13.03 19.40 11.06
CA ALA A 121 12.39 19.25 12.37
C ALA A 121 11.95 17.81 12.65
N GLU A 122 11.45 17.08 11.64
CA GLU A 122 10.99 15.69 11.78
C GLU A 122 12.13 14.71 12.13
N PHE A 123 13.36 15.07 11.76
CA PHE A 123 14.57 14.30 12.08
C PHE A 123 15.08 14.58 13.51
N ILE A 124 14.56 15.63 14.15
CA ILE A 124 14.94 16.04 15.50
C ILE A 124 13.88 15.59 16.51
N THR A 125 12.60 15.72 16.15
CA THR A 125 11.47 15.41 17.05
C THR A 125 11.28 13.92 17.27
N ASP A 126 11.56 13.10 16.26
CA ASP A 126 11.45 11.64 16.36
C ASP A 126 12.77 11.06 16.92
N GLN A 127 12.72 10.57 18.15
CA GLN A 127 13.90 10.12 18.91
C GLN A 127 14.65 8.98 18.21
N THR A 128 13.92 8.10 17.51
CA THR A 128 14.51 6.93 16.85
C THR A 128 15.37 7.36 15.67
N ILE A 129 14.83 8.20 14.78
CA ILE A 129 15.60 8.69 13.63
C ILE A 129 16.71 9.65 14.07
N ASN A 130 16.47 10.46 15.11
CA ASN A 130 17.47 11.39 15.63
C ASN A 130 18.70 10.66 16.16
N ALA A 131 18.50 9.61 16.97
CA ALA A 131 19.58 8.77 17.45
C ALA A 131 20.35 8.11 16.29
N TYR A 132 19.62 7.61 15.28
CA TYR A 132 20.21 6.95 14.12
C TYR A 132 21.13 7.89 13.31
N ILE A 133 20.68 9.09 12.95
CA ILE A 133 21.51 10.04 12.18
C ILE A 133 22.68 10.58 12.99
N ASN A 134 22.56 10.72 14.32
CA ASN A 134 23.68 11.13 15.18
C ASN A 134 24.77 10.05 15.26
N GLU A 135 24.40 8.77 15.20
CA GLU A 135 25.36 7.66 15.25
C GLU A 135 25.95 7.33 13.88
N LYS A 136 25.12 7.24 12.83
CA LYS A 136 25.51 6.76 11.50
C LYS A 136 25.78 7.87 10.48
N GLY A 137 25.42 9.11 10.80
CA GLY A 137 25.43 10.21 9.85
C GLY A 137 24.28 10.15 8.86
N THR A 138 24.20 11.16 8.00
CA THR A 138 23.15 11.30 6.97
C THR A 138 23.31 10.34 5.79
N GLU A 139 24.50 9.75 5.62
CA GLU A 139 24.80 8.76 4.58
C GLU A 139 24.01 7.45 4.76
N GLY A 140 23.47 7.22 5.95
CA GLY A 140 22.61 6.07 6.24
C GLY A 140 21.16 6.23 5.72
N LEU A 141 20.82 7.37 5.12
CA LEU A 141 19.51 7.64 4.53
C LEU A 141 19.41 7.07 3.10
N PRO A 142 18.20 6.72 2.60
CA PRO A 142 16.92 6.85 3.29
C PRO A 142 16.75 5.83 4.41
N ALA A 143 15.99 6.22 5.44
CA ALA A 143 15.60 5.34 6.54
C ALA A 143 14.08 5.16 6.56
N VAL A 144 13.63 3.91 6.66
CA VAL A 144 12.22 3.54 6.69
C VAL A 144 11.88 3.10 8.09
N MET A 145 10.86 3.72 8.65
CA MET A 145 10.32 3.38 9.97
C MET A 145 8.93 2.78 9.84
N LEU A 146 8.67 1.74 10.62
CA LEU A 146 7.35 1.14 10.81
C LEU A 146 7.04 1.09 12.31
N ASP A 147 5.90 1.65 12.71
CA ASP A 147 5.42 1.67 14.09
C ASP A 147 6.49 2.20 15.07
N GLY A 148 7.21 3.26 14.67
CA GLY A 148 8.25 3.92 15.48
C GLY A 148 9.62 3.25 15.48
N LYS A 149 9.82 2.16 14.72
CA LYS A 149 11.08 1.41 14.63
C LYS A 149 11.66 1.48 13.23
N ILE A 150 12.98 1.70 13.12
CA ILE A 150 13.69 1.61 11.85
C ILE A 150 13.69 0.14 11.38
N VAL A 151 13.28 -0.10 10.14
CA VAL A 151 13.20 -1.44 9.53
C VAL A 151 14.08 -1.58 8.30
N ILE A 152 14.38 -0.49 7.58
CA ILE A 152 15.26 -0.48 6.40
C ILE A 152 16.07 0.82 6.43
N THR A 153 17.34 0.75 6.01
CA THR A 153 18.26 1.90 5.93
C THR A 153 19.10 1.83 4.65
N GLY A 154 19.54 2.98 4.14
CA GLY A 154 20.40 3.11 2.96
C GLY A 154 19.74 2.74 1.63
N ARG A 155 18.45 2.37 1.63
CA ARG A 155 17.65 2.07 0.43
C ARG A 155 16.17 2.14 0.72
N TYR A 156 15.37 2.21 -0.35
CA TYR A 156 13.91 2.10 -0.26
C TYR A 156 13.46 0.64 -0.17
N PRO A 157 12.24 0.37 0.35
CA PRO A 157 11.65 -0.97 0.31
C PRO A 157 11.30 -1.38 -1.12
N THR A 158 11.46 -2.66 -1.43
CA THR A 158 10.88 -3.23 -2.67
C THR A 158 9.35 -3.27 -2.58
N ASN A 159 8.66 -3.52 -3.69
CA ASN A 159 7.21 -3.67 -3.69
C ASN A 159 6.76 -4.84 -2.79
N GLU A 160 7.53 -5.94 -2.78
CA GLU A 160 7.31 -7.09 -1.91
C GLU A 160 7.53 -6.74 -0.43
N GLU A 161 8.54 -5.93 -0.11
CA GLU A 161 8.76 -5.46 1.26
C GLU A 161 7.66 -4.51 1.73
N PHE A 162 7.20 -3.57 0.88
CA PHE A 162 6.05 -2.72 1.20
C PHE A 162 4.83 -3.56 1.54
N THR A 163 4.50 -4.53 0.69
CA THR A 163 3.31 -5.38 0.89
C THR A 163 3.43 -6.21 2.16
N LYS A 164 4.59 -6.80 2.45
CA LYS A 164 4.83 -7.54 3.70
C LYS A 164 4.77 -6.65 4.94
N LEU A 165 5.46 -5.51 4.92
CA LEU A 165 5.55 -4.59 6.08
C LEU A 165 4.19 -3.98 6.43
N LEU A 166 3.37 -3.70 5.42
CA LEU A 166 2.05 -3.08 5.56
C LEU A 166 0.90 -4.09 5.61
N ASP A 167 1.20 -5.40 5.65
CA ASP A 167 0.19 -6.47 5.63
C ASP A 167 -0.79 -6.38 4.44
N LEU A 168 -0.28 -6.00 3.27
CA LEU A 168 -1.02 -5.89 2.01
C LEU A 168 -0.77 -7.12 1.12
N PRO A 169 -1.73 -7.48 0.25
CA PRO A 169 -1.50 -8.53 -0.74
C PRO A 169 -0.47 -8.12 -1.80
N GLU A 170 0.27 -9.10 -2.31
CA GLU A 170 1.42 -8.91 -3.21
C GLU A 170 1.07 -8.18 -4.53
N ASN A 171 -0.19 -8.19 -4.95
CA ASN A 171 -0.62 -7.61 -6.21
C ASN A 171 -0.95 -6.10 -6.14
N VAL A 172 -1.01 -5.50 -4.95
CA VAL A 172 -1.40 -4.08 -4.77
C VAL A 172 -0.44 -3.13 -5.48
N LEU A 173 0.86 -3.42 -5.44
CA LEU A 173 1.90 -2.60 -6.08
C LEU A 173 2.31 -3.12 -7.46
N GLY A 174 1.52 -4.05 -8.00
CA GLY A 174 1.79 -4.73 -9.27
C GLY A 174 2.94 -5.73 -9.17
N LYS A 175 2.77 -6.90 -9.79
CA LYS A 175 3.93 -7.65 -10.29
C LYS A 175 4.40 -6.87 -11.51
N GLN A 176 5.69 -6.53 -11.59
CA GLN A 176 6.26 -6.24 -12.91
C GLN A 176 5.92 -7.46 -13.78
N LYS A 177 5.06 -7.29 -14.78
CA LYS A 177 5.01 -8.26 -15.86
C LYS A 177 6.44 -8.28 -16.38
N LYS A 178 7.14 -9.41 -16.24
CA LYS A 178 8.29 -9.68 -17.11
C LYS A 178 7.73 -9.46 -18.51
N SER A 179 8.15 -8.39 -19.16
CA SER A 179 7.99 -8.29 -20.60
C SER A 179 8.74 -9.50 -21.14
N GLU A 180 8.00 -10.47 -21.67
CA GLU A 180 8.59 -11.40 -22.61
C GLU A 180 9.26 -10.55 -23.69
N SER A 181 10.55 -10.75 -23.84
CA SER A 181 11.35 -10.30 -24.96
C SER A 181 10.79 -10.98 -26.22
N GLY A 182 9.73 -10.40 -26.77
CA GLY A 182 9.23 -10.70 -28.10
C GLY A 182 10.15 -10.04 -29.11
N GLY A 183 11.23 -10.75 -29.45
CA GLY A 183 12.04 -10.45 -30.63
C GLY A 183 11.15 -10.43 -31.87
N GLY A 184 10.94 -9.25 -32.42
CA GLY A 184 10.25 -9.02 -33.68
C GLY A 184 11.15 -8.22 -34.60
N CYS A 185 12.02 -8.94 -35.31
CA CYS A 185 12.87 -8.44 -36.37
C CYS A 185 11.99 -7.97 -37.54
N CYS A 186 11.90 -6.65 -37.77
CA CYS A 186 11.40 -6.11 -39.04
C CYS A 186 12.49 -5.25 -39.68
N LYS A 187 13.10 -5.86 -40.69
CA LYS A 187 14.02 -5.27 -41.66
C LYS A 187 13.34 -4.17 -42.46
N GLY A 188 14.04 -3.04 -42.61
CA GLY A 188 14.12 -2.28 -43.86
C GLY A 188 13.01 -1.25 -44.15
N GLY A 189 13.43 0.00 -44.32
CA GLY A 189 12.68 1.01 -45.09
C GLY A 189 12.79 2.42 -44.51
N CYS A 190 13.70 3.23 -45.05
CA CYS A 190 13.63 4.69 -44.97
C CYS A 190 12.34 5.22 -45.61
N CYS A 191 11.82 6.33 -45.05
CA CYS A 191 11.30 7.51 -45.74
C CYS A 191 11.14 8.64 -44.71
#